data_AF-A0A2E5ZG88-F1
#
_entry.id   AF-A0A2E5ZG88-F1
#
_cell.length_a   1.000
_cell.length_b   1.000
_cell.length_c   1.000
_cell.angle_alpha   90.00
_cell.angle_beta   90.00
_cell.angle_gamma   90.00
#
_symmetry.space_group_name_H-M   'P 1'
#
loop_
_entity.id
_entity.type
_entity.pdbx_description
1 polymer ?
#
loop_
_entity_poly.entity_id
_entity_poly.type
_entity_poly.pdbx_seq_one_letter_code
_entity_poly.pdbx_strand_id
1 'polypeptide(L)'
;MTEGLIIEAIDRLLIRELIDSYGSLYDDGRLEEFGELFAPDAQMSIDPDPGFFELPLVGREDIRDKMGERYAVVSESGAQRRHVTTNTIFKSLTPTEASTESFGTILSAEEGGEPELRATGVYYDTFTKVGGEWKIQTRHLVLDGIKQDKNQASESAGDSGMSSIEKEIVDEIGSPLPDEISLYTELDPEMFRAYRDFRTVLLDQGVISRKDKLLMVLALLTALHQGEAMHMYAEIARNEGATGEEVRDAMRVGILFSGGPGIVAASGAAVRFGQD
;
A
#
# COMPACT_ATOMS: atom_id res chain seq x y z
N MET A 1 34.26 -31.08 -3.15
CA MET A 1 34.12 -29.79 -3.86
C MET A 1 35.49 -29.30 -4.26
N THR A 2 35.62 -28.63 -5.40
CA THR A 2 36.88 -27.97 -5.79
C THR A 2 37.07 -26.71 -4.95
N GLU A 3 38.32 -26.24 -4.80
CA GLU A 3 38.63 -24.99 -4.09
C GLU A 3 37.87 -23.80 -4.68
N GLY A 4 37.79 -23.72 -6.02
CA GLY A 4 37.02 -22.69 -6.71
C GLY A 4 35.53 -22.69 -6.36
N LEU A 5 34.89 -23.88 -6.28
CA LEU A 5 33.49 -23.99 -5.87
C LEU A 5 33.26 -23.59 -4.41
N ILE A 6 34.24 -23.82 -3.53
CA ILE A 6 34.17 -23.41 -2.12
C ILE A 6 34.25 -21.89 -2.02
N ILE A 7 35.19 -21.26 -2.74
CA ILE A 7 35.32 -19.80 -2.78
C ILE A 7 34.04 -19.16 -3.31
N GLU A 8 33.51 -19.67 -4.43
CA GLU A 8 32.27 -19.19 -5.02
C GLU A 8 31.07 -19.32 -4.06
N ALA A 9 30.99 -20.43 -3.30
CA ALA A 9 29.94 -20.62 -2.29
C ALA A 9 30.10 -19.64 -1.11
N ILE A 10 31.32 -19.40 -0.64
CA ILE A 10 31.60 -18.41 0.42
C ILE A 10 31.23 -17.00 -0.04
N ASP A 11 31.64 -16.60 -1.25
CA ASP A 11 31.32 -15.28 -1.80
C ASP A 11 29.80 -15.08 -1.90
N ARG A 12 29.04 -16.10 -2.32
CA ARG A 12 27.57 -16.05 -2.31
C ARG A 12 26.97 -15.85 -0.91
N LEU A 13 27.54 -16.48 0.11
CA LEU A 13 27.09 -16.32 1.49
C LEU A 13 27.41 -14.93 2.03
N LEU A 14 28.62 -14.42 1.76
CA LEU A 14 29.03 -13.07 2.18
C LEU A 14 28.18 -11.99 1.52
N ILE A 15 27.84 -12.14 0.24
CA ILE A 15 26.96 -11.20 -0.46
C ILE A 15 25.52 -11.29 0.09
N ARG A 16 25.03 -12.47 0.44
CA ARG A 16 23.71 -12.61 1.11
C ARG A 16 23.70 -11.94 2.48
N GLU A 17 24.72 -12.17 3.29
CA GLU A 17 24.88 -11.52 4.60
C GLU A 17 24.89 -10.00 4.45
N LEU A 18 25.57 -9.46 3.42
CA LEU A 18 25.60 -8.04 3.11
C LEU A 18 24.19 -7.50 2.76
N ILE A 19 23.44 -8.22 1.93
CA ILE A 19 22.05 -7.88 1.57
C ILE A 19 21.13 -7.91 2.79
N ASP A 20 21.25 -8.92 3.64
CA ASP A 20 20.42 -9.09 4.83
C ASP A 20 20.78 -8.06 5.91
N SER A 21 22.06 -7.74 6.05
CA SER A 21 22.56 -6.71 6.97
C SER A 21 22.03 -5.31 6.64
N TYR A 22 21.79 -5.01 5.36
CA TYR A 22 21.25 -3.71 4.93
C TYR A 22 19.97 -3.35 5.68
N GLY A 23 19.00 -4.25 5.68
CA GLY A 23 17.70 -3.99 6.32
C GLY A 23 17.86 -3.84 7.83
N SER A 24 18.54 -4.79 8.47
CA SER A 24 18.72 -4.78 9.93
C SER A 24 19.47 -3.54 10.42
N LEU A 25 20.58 -3.17 9.77
CA LEU A 25 21.38 -2.02 10.21
C LEU A 25 20.62 -0.71 10.02
N TYR A 26 19.93 -0.55 8.88
CA TYR A 26 19.14 0.64 8.62
C TYR A 26 17.95 0.78 9.57
N ASP A 27 17.20 -0.29 9.77
CA ASP A 27 16.00 -0.30 10.61
C ASP A 27 16.31 -0.08 12.10
N ASP A 28 17.51 -0.44 12.54
CA ASP A 28 17.98 -0.25 13.91
C ASP A 28 18.75 1.08 14.09
N GLY A 29 18.86 1.91 13.04
CA GLY A 29 19.53 3.22 13.09
C GLY A 29 21.06 3.14 13.22
N ARG A 30 21.67 2.00 12.88
CA ARG A 30 23.14 1.79 12.91
C ARG A 30 23.79 2.34 11.65
N LEU A 31 23.63 3.64 11.42
CA LEU A 31 23.93 4.31 10.16
C LEU A 31 25.41 4.19 9.74
N GLU A 32 26.32 4.16 10.70
CA GLU A 32 27.76 4.11 10.41
C GLU A 32 28.14 2.76 9.82
N GLU A 33 27.61 1.69 10.39
CA GLU A 33 27.79 0.32 9.88
C GLU A 33 27.01 0.10 8.60
N PHE A 34 25.83 0.73 8.46
CA PHE A 34 25.05 0.73 7.22
C PHE A 34 25.81 1.37 6.06
N GLY A 35 26.46 2.53 6.27
CA GLY A 35 27.27 3.18 5.25
C GLY A 35 28.46 2.33 4.80
N GLU A 36 29.04 1.55 5.72
CA GLU A 36 30.14 0.63 5.41
C GLU A 36 29.74 -0.59 4.55
N LEU A 37 28.45 -0.82 4.32
CA LEU A 37 27.98 -1.83 3.36
C LEU A 37 28.27 -1.42 1.90
N PHE A 38 28.42 -0.13 1.63
CA PHE A 38 28.57 0.45 0.30
C PHE A 38 30.03 0.66 -0.10
N ALA A 39 30.35 0.55 -1.39
CA ALA A 39 31.66 0.97 -1.90
C ALA A 39 31.85 2.49 -1.75
N PRO A 40 33.08 3.02 -1.67
CA PRO A 40 33.32 4.45 -1.49
C PRO A 40 32.59 5.34 -2.52
N ASP A 41 32.51 4.88 -3.77
CA ASP A 41 31.88 5.53 -4.92
C ASP A 41 30.55 4.87 -5.33
N ALA A 42 29.88 4.19 -4.40
CA ALA A 42 28.64 3.49 -4.69
C ALA A 42 27.51 4.43 -5.13
N GLN A 43 26.51 3.90 -5.83
CA GLN A 43 25.33 4.66 -6.23
C GLN A 43 24.05 3.97 -5.80
N MET A 44 23.07 4.75 -5.35
CA MET A 44 21.74 4.25 -5.00
C MET A 44 20.66 5.05 -5.73
N SER A 45 19.74 4.35 -6.37
CA SER A 45 18.58 4.92 -7.05
C SER A 45 17.30 4.15 -6.71
N ILE A 46 16.17 4.86 -6.82
CA ILE A 46 14.85 4.34 -6.54
C ILE A 46 13.93 4.77 -7.70
N ASP A 47 13.13 3.85 -8.22
CA ASP A 47 12.13 4.12 -9.27
C ASP A 47 10.78 3.51 -8.86
N PRO A 48 9.65 4.23 -8.95
CA PRO A 48 9.58 5.67 -9.21
C PRO A 48 10.25 6.49 -8.09
N ASP A 49 10.67 7.71 -8.43
CA ASP A 49 11.27 8.64 -7.46
C ASP A 49 10.29 8.92 -6.30
N PRO A 50 10.65 8.58 -5.06
CA PRO A 50 9.78 8.81 -3.91
C PRO A 50 9.71 10.28 -3.48
N GLY A 51 10.58 11.15 -3.99
CA GLY A 51 10.61 12.57 -3.67
C GLY A 51 11.21 12.92 -2.31
N PHE A 52 11.94 12.00 -1.66
CA PHE A 52 12.56 12.23 -0.35
C PHE A 52 13.92 12.93 -0.43
N PHE A 53 14.65 12.74 -1.52
CA PHE A 53 15.97 13.30 -1.78
C PHE A 53 16.24 13.30 -3.29
N GLU A 54 17.22 14.07 -3.75
CA GLU A 54 17.64 14.06 -5.15
C GLU A 54 18.35 12.74 -5.48
N LEU A 55 17.89 12.07 -6.54
CA LEU A 55 18.42 10.78 -6.99
C LEU A 55 19.26 10.94 -8.26
N PRO A 56 20.29 10.09 -8.47
CA PRO A 56 20.78 9.05 -7.57
C PRO A 56 21.61 9.63 -6.41
N LEU A 57 21.65 8.92 -5.28
CA LEU A 57 22.63 9.17 -4.21
C LEU A 57 24.00 8.66 -4.66
N VAL A 58 25.06 9.44 -4.43
CA VAL A 58 26.40 9.15 -4.97
C VAL A 58 27.48 9.20 -3.88
N GLY A 59 28.10 8.05 -3.65
CA GLY A 59 29.12 7.81 -2.65
C GLY A 59 28.53 7.32 -1.33
N ARG A 60 29.29 6.51 -0.59
CA ARG A 60 28.79 5.92 0.68
C ARG A 60 28.41 6.95 1.73
N GLU A 61 29.10 8.09 1.77
CA GLU A 61 28.86 9.14 2.75
C GLU A 61 27.51 9.81 2.48
N ASP A 62 27.25 10.16 1.22
CA ASP A 62 25.96 10.73 0.78
C ASP A 62 24.81 9.75 1.00
N ILE A 63 25.01 8.47 0.66
CA ILE A 63 24.02 7.40 0.91
C ILE A 63 23.72 7.28 2.42
N ARG A 64 24.75 7.23 3.26
CA ARG A 64 24.58 7.17 4.72
C ARG A 64 23.80 8.37 5.23
N ASP A 65 24.19 9.57 4.82
CA ASP A 65 23.64 10.80 5.37
C ASP A 65 22.18 10.99 4.93
N LYS A 66 21.86 10.79 3.65
CA LYS A 66 20.49 10.93 3.13
C LYS A 66 19.54 9.85 3.63
N MET A 67 20.00 8.61 3.72
CA MET A 67 19.21 7.55 4.33
C MET A 67 19.07 7.80 5.85
N GLY A 68 20.09 8.33 6.51
CA GLY A 68 20.05 8.72 7.92
C GLY A 68 19.04 9.83 8.22
N GLU A 69 19.01 10.89 7.41
CA GLU A 69 17.99 11.95 7.45
C GLU A 69 16.59 11.33 7.32
N ARG A 70 16.42 10.38 6.39
CA ARG A 70 15.15 9.69 6.20
C ARG A 70 14.76 8.80 7.39
N TYR A 71 15.71 8.07 7.95
CA TYR A 71 15.52 7.28 9.15
C TYR A 71 15.05 8.14 10.33
N ALA A 72 15.68 9.31 10.53
CA ALA A 72 15.32 10.23 11.60
C ALA A 72 13.85 10.67 11.50
N VAL A 73 13.38 11.06 10.30
CA VAL A 73 11.97 11.43 10.07
C VAL A 73 11.02 10.29 10.46
N VAL A 74 11.35 9.06 10.07
CA VAL A 74 10.52 7.88 10.38
C VAL A 74 10.54 7.56 11.88
N SER A 75 11.71 7.62 12.51
CA SER A 75 11.87 7.37 13.95
C SER A 75 11.14 8.42 14.79
N GLU A 76 11.19 9.70 14.40
CA GLU A 76 10.46 10.80 15.07
C GLU A 76 8.95 10.61 15.04
N SER A 77 8.40 10.01 13.98
CA SER A 77 6.98 9.63 13.92
C SER A 77 6.59 8.47 14.86
N GLY A 78 7.55 7.86 15.56
CA GLY A 78 7.34 6.68 16.41
C GLY A 78 7.18 5.37 15.63
N ALA A 79 7.45 5.38 14.32
CA ALA A 79 7.30 4.22 13.45
C ALA A 79 8.59 3.40 13.40
N GLN A 80 8.47 2.09 13.64
CA GLN A 80 9.51 1.10 13.38
C GLN A 80 9.37 0.53 11.97
N ARG A 81 10.47 0.47 11.21
CA ARG A 81 10.52 -0.20 9.89
C ARG A 81 11.08 -1.61 10.01
N ARG A 82 10.66 -2.47 9.06
CA ARG A 82 11.28 -3.77 8.79
C ARG A 82 11.45 -3.96 7.29
N HIS A 83 12.70 -3.92 6.82
CA HIS A 83 13.11 -4.30 5.48
C HIS A 83 13.35 -5.81 5.44
N VAL A 84 12.52 -6.50 4.69
CA VAL A 84 12.60 -7.94 4.47
C VAL A 84 13.01 -8.19 3.04
N THR A 85 14.25 -8.64 2.85
CA THR A 85 14.77 -9.01 1.52
C THR A 85 14.67 -10.52 1.33
N THR A 86 14.12 -10.97 0.21
CA THR A 86 13.97 -12.40 -0.09
C THR A 86 14.33 -12.70 -1.54
N ASN A 87 14.34 -13.99 -1.90
CA ASN A 87 14.47 -14.44 -3.29
C ASN A 87 15.73 -13.93 -4.00
N THR A 88 16.86 -13.82 -3.29
CA THR A 88 18.14 -13.39 -3.88
C THR A 88 18.64 -14.39 -4.92
N ILE A 89 18.66 -13.95 -6.16
CA ILE A 89 19.13 -14.68 -7.34
C ILE A 89 20.39 -13.98 -7.85
N PHE A 90 21.50 -14.74 -7.95
CA PHE A 90 22.73 -14.25 -8.56
C PHE A 90 22.61 -14.29 -10.08
N LYS A 91 22.83 -13.15 -10.74
CA LYS A 91 22.85 -13.01 -12.20
C LYS A 91 24.27 -13.18 -12.75
N SER A 92 25.27 -12.76 -11.98
CA SER A 92 26.69 -13.01 -12.23
C SER A 92 27.48 -13.10 -10.92
N LEU A 93 28.60 -13.80 -10.96
CA LEU A 93 29.59 -13.84 -9.89
C LEU A 93 30.98 -14.09 -10.49
N THR A 94 31.91 -13.20 -10.18
CA THR A 94 33.35 -13.33 -10.42
C THR A 94 34.09 -13.21 -9.08
N PRO A 95 35.42 -13.39 -9.03
CA PRO A 95 36.17 -13.22 -7.78
C PRO A 95 36.11 -11.80 -7.17
N THR A 96 35.74 -10.78 -7.95
CA THR A 96 35.78 -9.37 -7.54
C THR A 96 34.47 -8.61 -7.78
N GLU A 97 33.55 -9.15 -8.58
CA GLU A 97 32.29 -8.50 -8.93
C GLU A 97 31.13 -9.49 -8.90
N ALA A 98 29.93 -9.03 -8.57
CA ALA A 98 28.72 -9.82 -8.65
C ALA A 98 27.51 -8.96 -8.99
N SER A 99 26.42 -9.60 -9.41
CA SER A 99 25.12 -8.94 -9.55
C SER A 99 24.00 -9.85 -9.08
N THR A 100 22.98 -9.25 -8.46
CA THR A 100 21.81 -9.98 -7.96
C THR A 100 20.51 -9.25 -8.25
N GLU A 101 19.44 -10.04 -8.28
CA GLU A 101 18.07 -9.56 -8.14
C GLU A 101 17.49 -10.12 -6.84
N SER A 102 16.78 -9.30 -6.07
CA SER A 102 16.09 -9.75 -4.85
C SER A 102 14.80 -8.97 -4.63
N PHE A 103 13.83 -9.58 -3.97
CA PHE A 103 12.58 -8.90 -3.61
C PHE A 103 12.75 -8.14 -2.31
N GLY A 104 12.25 -6.91 -2.26
CA GLY A 104 12.18 -6.10 -1.06
C GLY A 104 10.73 -5.97 -0.60
N THR A 105 10.50 -6.18 0.69
CA THR A 105 9.25 -5.84 1.37
C THR A 105 9.57 -4.89 2.51
N ILE A 106 8.87 -3.76 2.58
CA ILE A 106 9.03 -2.79 3.66
C ILE A 106 7.74 -2.77 4.48
N LEU A 107 7.87 -3.14 5.75
CA LEU A 107 6.80 -3.06 6.74
C LEU A 107 7.04 -1.87 7.67
N SER A 108 5.97 -1.37 8.27
CA SER A 108 6.06 -0.34 9.31
C SER A 108 4.99 -0.56 10.38
N ALA A 109 5.34 -0.33 11.64
CA ALA A 109 4.40 -0.33 12.75
C ALA A 109 4.74 0.81 13.70
N GLU A 110 3.73 1.53 14.21
CA GLU A 110 3.89 2.43 15.35
C GLU A 110 3.94 1.62 16.65
N GLU A 111 4.40 2.22 17.74
CA GLU A 111 4.43 1.56 19.04
C GLU A 111 3.03 1.09 19.47
N GLY A 112 2.86 -0.24 19.66
CA GLY A 112 1.57 -0.84 20.00
C GLY A 112 0.57 -0.92 18.84
N GLY A 113 0.93 -0.46 17.65
CA GLY A 113 0.11 -0.51 16.44
C GLY A 113 0.25 -1.81 15.64
N GLU A 114 -0.66 -2.00 14.69
CA GLU A 114 -0.62 -3.14 13.75
C GLU A 114 0.46 -2.94 12.67
N PRO A 115 1.20 -3.99 12.28
CA PRO A 115 2.13 -3.90 11.16
C PRO A 115 1.43 -3.64 9.83
N GLU A 116 1.90 -2.64 9.10
CA GLU A 116 1.39 -2.29 7.78
C GLU A 116 2.44 -2.53 6.68
N LEU A 117 1.96 -3.02 5.53
CA LEU A 117 2.75 -3.02 4.30
C LEU A 117 2.89 -1.59 3.77
N ARG A 118 4.14 -1.17 3.55
CA ARG A 118 4.49 0.18 3.07
C ARG A 118 4.92 0.21 1.63
N ALA A 119 5.74 -0.75 1.23
CA ALA A 119 6.17 -0.89 -0.16
C ALA A 119 6.62 -2.33 -0.42
N THR A 120 6.49 -2.73 -1.68
CA THR A 120 7.18 -3.90 -2.25
C THR A 120 8.01 -3.43 -3.45
N GLY A 121 9.00 -4.23 -3.82
CA GLY A 121 9.79 -3.95 -5.00
C GLY A 121 10.87 -4.98 -5.27
N VAL A 122 11.72 -4.66 -6.24
CA VAL A 122 12.87 -5.48 -6.64
C VAL A 122 14.14 -4.64 -6.53
N TYR A 123 15.12 -5.16 -5.80
CA TYR A 123 16.48 -4.64 -5.81
C TYR A 123 17.27 -5.28 -6.95
N TYR A 124 17.86 -4.43 -7.79
CA TYR A 124 18.87 -4.78 -8.78
C TYR A 124 20.21 -4.26 -8.26
N ASP A 125 21.00 -5.17 -7.71
CA ASP A 125 22.25 -4.82 -7.06
C ASP A 125 23.46 -5.30 -7.86
N THR A 126 24.52 -4.48 -7.86
CA THR A 126 25.87 -4.92 -8.21
C THR A 126 26.78 -4.78 -7.02
N PHE A 127 27.79 -5.64 -6.95
CA PHE A 127 28.71 -5.73 -5.84
C PHE A 127 30.14 -5.73 -6.36
N THR A 128 31.03 -5.12 -5.58
CA THR A 128 32.47 -5.12 -5.84
C THR A 128 33.23 -5.53 -4.57
N LYS A 129 34.44 -6.06 -4.73
CA LYS A 129 35.32 -6.41 -3.62
C LYS A 129 36.31 -5.27 -3.36
N VAL A 130 36.17 -4.60 -2.22
CA VAL A 130 37.05 -3.51 -1.77
C VAL A 130 37.83 -3.97 -0.55
N GLY A 131 39.16 -3.97 -0.64
CA GLY A 131 40.01 -4.40 0.48
C GLY A 131 39.82 -5.87 0.90
N GLY A 132 39.29 -6.71 0.01
CA GLY A 132 38.97 -8.12 0.29
C GLY A 132 37.55 -8.36 0.80
N GLU A 133 36.77 -7.32 1.05
CA GLU A 133 35.38 -7.40 1.51
C GLU A 133 34.40 -7.07 0.38
N TRP A 134 33.27 -7.77 0.33
CA TRP A 134 32.19 -7.43 -0.58
C TRP A 134 31.45 -6.18 -0.13
N LYS A 135 31.17 -5.28 -1.07
CA LYS A 135 30.44 -4.03 -0.87
C LYS A 135 29.41 -3.85 -1.99
N ILE A 136 28.31 -3.18 -1.68
CA ILE A 136 27.30 -2.77 -2.68
C ILE A 136 27.91 -1.66 -3.53
N GLN A 137 28.03 -1.87 -4.84
CA GLN A 137 28.51 -0.85 -5.79
C GLN A 137 27.34 -0.05 -6.36
N THR A 138 26.28 -0.72 -6.80
CA THR A 138 25.06 -0.05 -7.23
C THR A 138 23.88 -0.73 -6.61
N ARG A 139 22.92 0.06 -6.14
CA ARG A 139 21.59 -0.40 -5.76
C ARG A 139 20.55 0.36 -6.55
N HIS A 140 19.77 -0.35 -7.36
CA HIS A 140 18.59 0.21 -8.01
C HIS A 140 17.36 -0.51 -7.48
N LEU A 141 16.54 0.21 -6.71
CA LEU A 141 15.29 -0.30 -6.16
C LEU A 141 14.12 0.12 -7.06
N VAL A 142 13.45 -0.85 -7.67
CA VAL A 142 12.21 -0.63 -8.42
C VAL A 142 11.04 -0.99 -7.50
N LEU A 143 10.21 0.00 -7.17
CA LEU A 143 9.07 -0.14 -6.27
C LEU A 143 7.79 -0.37 -7.06
N ASP A 144 6.98 -1.32 -6.59
CA ASP A 144 5.65 -1.59 -7.15
C ASP A 144 4.64 -0.49 -6.73
N GLY A 145 4.95 0.20 -5.64
CA GLY A 145 4.18 1.31 -5.08
C GLY A 145 4.68 1.69 -3.68
N ILE A 146 4.46 2.94 -3.27
CA ILE A 146 4.85 3.47 -1.96
C ILE A 146 3.66 4.11 -1.27
N LYS A 147 3.39 3.70 -0.02
CA LYS A 147 2.53 4.49 0.88
C LYS A 147 3.31 5.67 1.47
N GLN A 148 2.81 6.88 1.29
CA GLN A 148 3.41 8.08 1.88
C GLN A 148 3.35 8.06 3.41
N ASP A 149 4.29 8.75 4.06
CA ASP A 149 4.23 8.95 5.50
C ASP A 149 3.16 9.99 5.83
N LYS A 150 2.40 9.73 6.90
CA LYS A 150 1.50 10.74 7.46
C LYS A 150 2.36 11.88 8.00
N ASN A 151 2.34 13.05 7.35
CA ASN A 151 3.03 14.23 7.87
C ASN A 151 2.38 14.64 9.20
N GLN A 152 3.15 14.62 10.30
CA GLN A 152 2.80 15.38 11.50
C GLN A 152 3.00 16.86 11.20
N ALA A 153 2.02 17.48 10.54
CA ALA A 153 1.89 18.92 10.54
C ALA A 153 1.17 19.35 11.82
N SER A 154 1.87 20.15 12.62
CA SER A 154 1.36 20.86 13.79
C SER A 154 -0.02 21.47 13.55
N GLU A 155 -0.88 21.36 14.56
CA GLU A 155 -2.13 22.11 14.69
C GLU A 155 -1.92 23.58 14.30
N SER A 156 -2.59 24.01 13.23
CA SER A 156 -3.02 25.39 13.09
C SER A 156 -4.50 25.38 12.75
N ALA A 157 -5.28 25.97 13.65
CA ALA A 157 -6.70 26.12 13.52
C ALA A 157 -7.04 27.02 12.32
N GLY A 158 -7.99 26.56 11.51
CA GLY A 158 -8.74 27.37 10.56
C GLY A 158 -8.78 26.81 9.14
N ASP A 159 -9.81 26.02 8.77
CA ASP A 159 -11.02 26.56 8.13
C ASP A 159 -12.05 25.43 7.89
N SER A 160 -13.30 25.85 7.89
CA SER A 160 -14.62 25.24 8.00
C SER A 160 -15.09 24.19 6.95
N GLY A 161 -14.28 23.18 6.61
CA GLY A 161 -14.67 22.16 5.60
C GLY A 161 -15.49 20.94 6.06
N MET A 162 -15.72 20.74 7.36
CA MET A 162 -16.34 19.50 7.87
C MET A 162 -17.85 19.39 7.63
N SER A 163 -18.61 20.50 7.66
CA SER A 163 -20.07 20.43 7.45
C SER A 163 -20.49 20.37 5.97
N SER A 164 -19.56 20.58 5.02
CA SER A 164 -19.88 20.55 3.58
C SER A 164 -19.87 19.13 3.02
N ILE A 165 -19.02 18.24 3.55
CA ILE A 165 -18.88 16.86 3.06
C ILE A 165 -20.06 15.98 3.46
N GLU A 166 -20.52 16.07 4.72
CA GLU A 166 -21.70 15.34 5.20
C GLU A 166 -22.95 15.72 4.39
N LYS A 167 -23.11 17.02 4.10
CA LYS A 167 -24.22 17.54 3.31
C LYS A 167 -24.23 17.02 1.87
N GLU A 168 -23.07 17.00 1.20
CA GLU A 168 -22.94 16.45 -0.16
C GLU A 168 -23.36 14.96 -0.24
N ILE A 169 -23.13 14.20 0.83
CA ILE A 169 -23.43 12.76 0.88
C ILE A 169 -24.91 12.51 1.22
N VAL A 170 -25.48 13.28 2.14
CA VAL A 170 -26.93 13.26 2.39
C VAL A 170 -27.69 13.64 1.11
N ASP A 171 -27.15 14.57 0.32
CA ASP A 171 -27.72 14.94 -0.98
C ASP A 171 -27.62 13.81 -2.03
N GLU A 172 -26.57 12.96 -1.99
CA GLU A 172 -26.42 11.79 -2.88
C GLU A 172 -27.30 10.60 -2.45
N ILE A 173 -27.31 10.28 -1.15
CA ILE A 173 -28.01 9.11 -0.60
C ILE A 173 -29.52 9.39 -0.47
N GLY A 174 -29.90 10.64 -0.21
CA GLY A 174 -31.28 11.03 0.05
C GLY A 174 -31.77 10.64 1.45
N SER A 175 -30.89 10.15 2.32
CA SER A 175 -31.17 9.82 3.72
C SER A 175 -29.99 10.21 4.63
N PRO A 176 -30.24 10.47 5.93
CA PRO A 176 -29.18 10.78 6.89
C PRO A 176 -28.20 9.61 7.03
N LEU A 177 -26.92 9.92 7.22
CA LEU A 177 -25.93 8.90 7.54
C LEU A 177 -26.20 8.31 8.94
N PRO A 178 -25.90 7.01 9.15
CA PRO A 178 -25.82 6.44 10.49
C PRO A 178 -24.83 7.21 11.36
N ASP A 179 -25.15 7.37 12.66
CA ASP A 179 -24.37 8.14 13.62
C ASP A 179 -22.89 7.71 13.67
N GLU A 180 -22.61 6.42 13.54
CA GLU A 180 -21.26 5.87 13.54
C GLU A 180 -20.45 6.31 12.31
N ILE A 181 -21.09 6.49 11.17
CA ILE A 181 -20.43 6.95 9.93
C ILE A 181 -20.17 8.46 10.04
N SER A 182 -21.14 9.25 10.50
CA SER A 182 -20.92 10.69 10.76
C SER A 182 -19.79 10.91 11.76
N LEU A 183 -19.75 10.16 12.86
CA LEU A 183 -18.65 10.22 13.82
C LEU A 183 -17.31 9.82 13.19
N TYR A 184 -17.29 8.79 12.34
CA TYR A 184 -16.07 8.39 11.63
C TYR A 184 -15.57 9.47 10.66
N THR A 185 -16.48 10.24 10.02
CA THR A 185 -16.07 11.37 9.17
C THR A 185 -15.36 12.48 9.93
N GLU A 186 -15.66 12.65 11.22
CA GLU A 186 -14.97 13.61 12.10
C GLU A 186 -13.63 13.05 12.61
N LEU A 187 -13.57 11.74 12.87
CA LEU A 187 -12.38 11.07 13.40
C LEU A 187 -11.27 10.88 12.36
N ASP A 188 -11.63 10.64 11.10
CA ASP A 188 -10.68 10.44 10.00
C ASP A 188 -11.15 11.11 8.69
N PRO A 189 -11.14 12.45 8.64
CA PRO A 189 -11.67 13.21 7.50
C PRO A 189 -10.81 13.08 6.24
N GLU A 190 -9.57 12.63 6.36
CA GLU A 190 -8.67 12.37 5.23
C GLU A 190 -8.98 11.03 4.58
N MET A 191 -9.03 9.93 5.37
CA MET A 191 -9.41 8.61 4.85
C MET A 191 -10.80 8.69 4.23
N PHE A 192 -11.75 9.32 4.92
CA PHE A 192 -13.10 9.42 4.41
C PHE A 192 -13.18 10.16 3.07
N ARG A 193 -12.41 11.24 2.89
CA ARG A 193 -12.28 11.92 1.58
C ARG A 193 -11.65 11.02 0.53
N ALA A 194 -10.57 10.33 0.85
CA ALA A 194 -9.90 9.42 -0.08
C ALA A 194 -10.82 8.26 -0.51
N TYR A 195 -11.56 7.67 0.44
CA TYR A 195 -12.57 6.64 0.17
C TYR A 195 -13.68 7.16 -0.74
N ARG A 196 -14.19 8.37 -0.47
CA ARG A 196 -15.20 9.02 -1.31
C ARG A 196 -14.68 9.24 -2.73
N ASP A 197 -13.52 9.85 -2.89
CA ASP A 197 -12.96 10.17 -4.20
C ASP A 197 -12.71 8.88 -5.01
N PHE A 198 -12.23 7.83 -4.36
CA PHE A 198 -12.10 6.51 -4.96
C PHE A 198 -13.46 5.95 -5.40
N ARG A 199 -14.48 6.05 -4.55
CA ARG A 199 -15.84 5.60 -4.86
C ARG A 199 -16.43 6.38 -6.04
N THR A 200 -16.23 7.69 -6.11
CA THR A 200 -16.66 8.56 -7.22
C THR A 200 -16.02 8.10 -8.53
N VAL A 201 -14.69 7.89 -8.56
CA VAL A 201 -13.99 7.39 -9.76
C VAL A 201 -14.58 6.07 -10.26
N LEU A 202 -14.98 5.17 -9.35
CA LEU A 202 -15.51 3.86 -9.70
C LEU A 202 -16.98 3.89 -10.10
N LEU A 203 -17.84 4.61 -9.39
CA LEU A 203 -19.29 4.53 -9.52
C LEU A 203 -19.90 5.61 -10.40
N ASP A 204 -19.20 6.73 -10.65
CA ASP A 204 -19.72 7.78 -11.53
C ASP A 204 -19.88 7.32 -12.97
N GLN A 205 -20.65 8.09 -13.74
CA GLN A 205 -20.96 7.79 -15.12
C GLN A 205 -19.68 7.58 -15.94
N GLY A 206 -19.59 6.44 -16.62
CA GLY A 206 -18.49 6.11 -17.54
C GLY A 206 -18.99 5.31 -18.74
N VAL A 207 -18.18 4.37 -19.23
CA VAL A 207 -18.59 3.44 -20.30
C VAL A 207 -19.79 2.58 -19.88
N ILE A 208 -19.81 2.14 -18.62
CA ILE A 208 -20.98 1.55 -17.97
C ILE A 208 -21.70 2.69 -17.23
N SER A 209 -23.03 2.74 -17.35
CA SER A 209 -23.81 3.78 -16.69
C SER A 209 -23.74 3.67 -15.17
N ARG A 210 -23.87 4.80 -14.47
CA ARG A 210 -23.92 4.81 -12.99
C ARG A 210 -25.01 3.89 -12.46
N LYS A 211 -26.20 3.92 -13.08
CA LYS A 211 -27.32 3.01 -12.78
C LYS A 211 -26.90 1.54 -12.90
N ASP A 212 -26.27 1.14 -14.00
CA ASP A 212 -25.84 -0.25 -14.21
C ASP A 212 -24.74 -0.66 -13.23
N LYS A 213 -23.79 0.23 -12.92
CA LYS A 213 -22.77 -0.01 -11.89
C LYS A 213 -23.39 -0.24 -10.51
N LEU A 214 -24.41 0.52 -10.14
CA LEU A 214 -25.13 0.34 -8.87
C LEU A 214 -25.89 -0.99 -8.82
N LEU A 215 -26.47 -1.43 -9.95
CA LEU A 215 -27.05 -2.78 -10.06
C LEU A 215 -25.98 -3.88 -9.90
N MET A 216 -24.79 -3.69 -10.48
CA MET A 216 -23.65 -4.61 -10.26
C MET A 216 -23.22 -4.65 -8.79
N VAL A 217 -23.17 -3.51 -8.10
CA VAL A 217 -22.89 -3.43 -6.66
C VAL A 217 -23.92 -4.25 -5.87
N LEU A 218 -25.21 -4.11 -6.18
CA LEU A 218 -26.27 -4.87 -5.51
C LEU A 218 -26.11 -6.39 -5.71
N ALA A 219 -25.72 -6.84 -6.91
CA ALA A 219 -25.40 -8.24 -7.16
C ALA A 219 -24.21 -8.72 -6.31
N LEU A 220 -23.14 -7.92 -6.22
CA LEU A 220 -21.95 -8.23 -5.43
C LEU A 220 -22.25 -8.26 -3.93
N LEU A 221 -22.97 -7.27 -3.40
CA LEU A 221 -23.37 -7.25 -1.98
C LEU A 221 -24.26 -8.43 -1.63
N THR A 222 -25.09 -8.88 -2.57
CA THR A 222 -25.88 -10.11 -2.41
C THR A 222 -24.98 -11.33 -2.31
N ALA A 223 -23.98 -11.44 -3.19
CA ALA A 223 -23.02 -12.54 -3.16
C ALA A 223 -22.10 -12.52 -1.91
N LEU A 224 -21.84 -11.34 -1.35
CA LEU A 224 -21.03 -11.15 -0.13
C LEU A 224 -21.85 -11.17 1.17
N HIS A 225 -23.17 -11.31 1.05
CA HIS A 225 -24.13 -11.35 2.16
C HIS A 225 -24.14 -10.07 3.00
N GLN A 226 -23.89 -8.92 2.37
CA GLN A 226 -23.81 -7.61 3.00
C GLN A 226 -25.18 -6.90 2.96
N GLY A 227 -26.14 -7.43 3.74
CA GLY A 227 -27.53 -6.95 3.75
C GLY A 227 -27.68 -5.47 4.14
N GLU A 228 -26.96 -5.00 5.15
CA GLU A 228 -27.04 -3.61 5.62
C GLU A 228 -26.61 -2.60 4.54
N ALA A 229 -25.45 -2.83 3.91
CA ALA A 229 -24.95 -1.98 2.83
C ALA A 229 -25.86 -1.99 1.59
N MET A 230 -26.55 -3.11 1.34
CA MET A 230 -27.45 -3.27 0.20
C MET A 230 -28.62 -2.28 0.24
N HIS A 231 -29.04 -1.85 1.43
CA HIS A 231 -30.11 -0.88 1.58
C HIS A 231 -29.73 0.48 1.01
N MET A 232 -28.59 1.02 1.45
CA MET A 232 -28.06 2.28 0.95
C MET A 232 -27.88 2.26 -0.57
N TYR A 233 -27.29 1.18 -1.12
CA TYR A 233 -27.07 1.10 -2.57
C TYR A 233 -28.35 0.92 -3.38
N ALA A 234 -29.41 0.34 -2.81
CA ALA A 234 -30.71 0.25 -3.46
C ALA A 234 -31.42 1.62 -3.53
N GLU A 235 -31.27 2.46 -2.51
CA GLU A 235 -31.77 3.85 -2.52
C GLU A 235 -31.02 4.70 -3.55
N ILE A 236 -29.69 4.63 -3.56
CA ILE A 236 -28.87 5.35 -4.53
C ILE A 236 -29.20 4.91 -5.97
N ALA A 237 -29.40 3.61 -6.20
CA ALA A 237 -29.80 3.10 -7.51
C ALA A 237 -31.18 3.64 -7.95
N ARG A 238 -32.14 3.74 -7.01
CA ARG A 238 -33.46 4.32 -7.30
C ARG A 238 -33.39 5.82 -7.62
N ASN A 239 -32.56 6.58 -6.90
CA ASN A 239 -32.34 8.00 -7.19
C ASN A 239 -31.72 8.21 -8.58
N GLU A 240 -30.95 7.23 -9.06
CA GLU A 240 -30.40 7.15 -10.42
C GLU A 240 -31.36 6.51 -11.44
N GLY A 241 -32.63 6.29 -11.07
CA GLY A 241 -33.70 5.83 -11.96
C GLY A 241 -33.80 4.31 -12.13
N ALA A 242 -33.17 3.50 -11.26
CA ALA A 242 -33.37 2.05 -11.27
C ALA A 242 -34.77 1.68 -10.74
N THR A 243 -35.41 0.74 -11.42
CA THR A 243 -36.70 0.20 -11.00
C THR A 243 -36.53 -0.89 -9.94
N GLY A 244 -37.57 -1.15 -9.15
CA GLY A 244 -37.59 -2.28 -8.22
C GLY A 244 -37.43 -3.64 -8.91
N GLU A 245 -37.81 -3.76 -10.19
CA GLU A 245 -37.57 -4.96 -10.99
C GLU A 245 -36.09 -5.14 -11.32
N GLU A 246 -35.42 -4.10 -11.79
CA GLU A 246 -33.98 -4.12 -12.08
C GLU A 246 -33.16 -4.47 -10.83
N VAL A 247 -33.51 -3.88 -9.67
CA VAL A 247 -32.86 -4.18 -8.39
C VAL A 247 -33.03 -5.66 -8.01
N ARG A 248 -34.25 -6.20 -8.09
CA ARG A 248 -34.49 -7.62 -7.78
C ARG A 248 -33.79 -8.54 -8.77
N ASP A 249 -33.72 -8.17 -10.04
CA ASP A 249 -33.06 -8.99 -11.06
C ASP A 249 -31.54 -9.02 -10.86
N ALA A 250 -30.93 -7.90 -10.50
CA ALA A 250 -29.53 -7.84 -10.11
C ALA A 250 -29.22 -8.73 -8.89
N MET A 251 -30.08 -8.72 -7.86
CA MET A 251 -29.92 -9.60 -6.70
C MET A 251 -29.98 -11.09 -7.08
N ARG A 252 -30.78 -11.49 -8.07
CA ARG A 252 -30.83 -12.88 -8.55
C ARG A 252 -29.49 -13.35 -9.10
N VAL A 253 -28.75 -12.45 -9.76
CA VAL A 253 -27.38 -12.74 -10.21
C VAL A 253 -26.49 -13.05 -9.01
N GLY A 254 -26.54 -12.24 -7.94
CA GLY A 254 -25.77 -12.50 -6.72
C GLY A 254 -26.18 -13.79 -5.99
N ILE A 255 -27.47 -14.10 -5.94
CA ILE A 255 -28.01 -15.34 -5.36
C ILE A 255 -27.45 -16.57 -6.05
N LEU A 256 -27.29 -16.55 -7.39
CA LEU A 256 -26.70 -17.68 -8.12
C LEU A 256 -25.32 -18.08 -7.59
N PHE A 257 -24.51 -17.11 -7.18
CA PHE A 257 -23.13 -17.33 -6.73
C PHE A 257 -22.97 -17.49 -5.22
N SER A 258 -24.06 -17.35 -4.44
CA SER A 258 -24.04 -17.44 -2.96
C SER A 258 -25.05 -18.43 -2.38
N GLY A 259 -26.01 -18.92 -3.17
CA GLY A 259 -27.00 -19.92 -2.75
C GLY A 259 -27.95 -19.43 -1.67
N GLY A 260 -28.33 -20.33 -0.76
CA GLY A 260 -29.26 -20.03 0.34
C GLY A 260 -28.89 -18.79 1.19
N PRO A 261 -27.61 -18.59 1.57
CA PRO A 261 -27.18 -17.37 2.23
C PRO A 261 -27.43 -16.07 1.44
N GLY A 262 -27.26 -16.09 0.12
CA GLY A 262 -27.62 -14.97 -0.75
C GLY A 262 -29.11 -14.68 -0.73
N ILE A 263 -29.95 -15.73 -0.67
CA ILE A 263 -31.40 -15.58 -0.49
C ILE A 263 -31.68 -14.89 0.84
N VAL A 264 -31.03 -15.29 1.95
CA VAL A 264 -31.24 -14.65 3.27
C VAL A 264 -30.83 -13.16 3.24
N ALA A 265 -29.67 -12.85 2.67
CA ALA A 265 -29.20 -11.46 2.54
C ALA A 265 -30.15 -10.62 1.67
N ALA A 266 -30.55 -11.15 0.51
CA ALA A 266 -31.51 -10.49 -0.37
C ALA A 266 -32.90 -10.38 0.26
N SER A 267 -33.30 -11.32 1.13
CA SER A 267 -34.59 -11.28 1.84
C SER A 267 -34.68 -10.10 2.81
N GLY A 268 -33.60 -9.79 3.52
CA GLY A 268 -33.52 -8.62 4.40
C GLY A 268 -33.78 -7.31 3.64
N ALA A 269 -33.22 -7.20 2.43
CA ALA A 269 -33.46 -6.07 1.53
C ALA A 269 -34.85 -6.11 0.86
N ALA A 270 -35.26 -7.27 0.32
CA ALA A 270 -36.50 -7.44 -0.43
C ALA A 270 -37.76 -7.28 0.42
N VAL A 271 -37.74 -7.65 1.71
CA VAL A 271 -38.91 -7.50 2.61
C VAL A 271 -39.20 -6.03 2.93
N ARG A 272 -38.19 -5.14 2.90
CA ARG A 272 -38.39 -3.68 3.07
C ARG A 272 -38.66 -2.93 1.76
N PHE A 273 -38.25 -3.47 0.61
CA PHE A 273 -38.31 -2.78 -0.69
C PHE A 273 -39.27 -3.40 -1.72
N GLY A 274 -39.92 -4.52 -1.40
CA GLY A 274 -40.86 -5.22 -2.27
C GLY A 274 -42.33 -4.82 -2.05
N GLN A 275 -42.61 -3.70 -1.39
CA GLN A 275 -43.98 -3.24 -1.12
C GLN A 275 -44.43 -2.05 -1.99
N ASP A 276 -43.71 -1.77 -3.08
CA ASP A 276 -44.25 -0.90 -4.14
C ASP A 276 -45.56 -1.47 -4.70
#